data_AF-A0AA41HD11-F1
#
_entry.id   AF-A0AA41HD11-F1
#
_cell.length_a   1.000
_cell.length_b   1.000
_cell.length_c   1.000
_cell.angle_alpha   90.00
_cell.angle_beta   90.00
_cell.angle_gamma   90.00
#
_symmetry.space_group_name_H-M   'P 1'
#
loop_
_entity.id
_entity.type
_entity.pdbx_description
1 polymer ?
#
loop_
_entity_poly.entity_id
_entity_poly.type
_entity_poly.pdbx_seq_one_letter_code
_entity_poly.pdbx_strand_id
1 'polypeptide(L)'
;MTITTTIKAGDSPQTITLHEGKALTLTGAAGAVGVAYQLDLVLGGTNSVKSWAVGTGALPQIGPYSGTQNILITCTAGSINATVGDAAVTNSATIANLGNTSIVHAPRTLLLASDSIGAISEVILGATSVVDNGDGTGTATKGSTWGASVGEPIRICSATTKTLNVMDSYISAITNGGNSLVFPLGGRTSTVTSPSTPSVVFPNRRGSRGYLNAMEMFLGISFKTTWCGVAGATSTQINTLLNETPQTGLYDVGVFELGMNDVYSALLDTVTAWPLLKAAIDNVRGRCGTLLALPIPPRDSSSGQWTAQRQTYHTQLNRLIYDYVLSIGGYFIDTWKAMQNGVTYVNPAATNPDPLTAFMFDTTHPAWPGALAIGRAMATPLLPRMGAPGWQPSHANMLLADSGNLLTDAAFAVDTNADGVSDGWALVSTTANMSVVPSRVQRTIATDGDGVGYNQKLLCNYGTATGTASTKFSKAGMQALVASYVGQKVQFKLPFSLTGAVGLIGLELTIMGTLPNSQSWQIYGNALDSSAKAITGSLAGTLMTPEAIVPAGLTNLDIWVRPYFNSTQTADMTLLLWQPDLRIAS
;
A
#
# COMPACT_ATOMS: atom_id res chain seq x y z
N MET A 1 -1.08 13.87 -38.97
CA MET A 1 -0.39 14.43 -40.17
C MET A 1 0.86 15.12 -39.69
N THR A 2 2.00 14.79 -40.28
CA THR A 2 3.32 15.32 -39.89
C THR A 2 3.70 16.47 -40.81
N ILE A 3 4.16 17.58 -40.26
CA ILE A 3 4.62 18.75 -41.02
C ILE A 3 6.08 19.01 -40.69
N THR A 4 6.95 19.13 -41.69
CA THR A 4 8.37 19.44 -41.51
C THR A 4 8.72 20.77 -42.16
N THR A 5 9.33 21.66 -41.39
CA THR A 5 9.87 22.96 -41.84
C THR A 5 11.38 22.94 -41.71
N THR A 6 12.11 23.19 -42.81
CA THR A 6 13.57 23.34 -42.78
C THR A 6 13.96 24.81 -42.65
N ILE A 7 14.82 25.13 -41.69
CA ILE A 7 15.31 26.48 -41.39
C ILE A 7 16.82 26.47 -41.61
N LYS A 8 17.34 27.25 -42.56
CA LYS A 8 18.78 27.31 -42.87
C LYS A 8 19.43 28.51 -42.20
N ALA A 9 20.75 28.46 -42.07
CA ALA A 9 21.54 29.59 -41.63
C ALA A 9 21.30 30.82 -42.53
N GLY A 10 20.98 31.95 -41.90
CA GLY A 10 20.66 33.21 -42.61
C GLY A 10 19.19 33.38 -42.98
N ASP A 11 18.34 32.38 -42.81
CA ASP A 11 16.89 32.54 -42.93
C ASP A 11 16.34 33.39 -41.78
N SER A 12 15.25 34.12 -42.04
CA SER A 12 14.49 34.78 -40.98
C SER A 12 13.99 33.76 -39.95
N PRO A 13 14.01 34.08 -38.65
CA PRO A 13 13.45 33.24 -37.59
C PRO A 13 12.04 32.71 -37.95
N GLN A 14 11.78 31.43 -37.71
CA GLN A 14 10.50 30.81 -38.00
C GLN A 14 9.75 30.48 -36.71
N THR A 15 8.47 30.83 -36.65
CA THR A 15 7.59 30.45 -35.54
C THR A 15 6.78 29.22 -35.91
N ILE A 16 6.91 28.17 -35.12
CA ILE A 16 6.13 26.94 -35.25
C ILE A 16 5.02 26.92 -34.19
N THR A 17 3.77 26.81 -34.64
CA THR A 17 2.61 26.67 -33.76
C THR A 17 2.30 25.19 -33.51
N LEU A 18 2.31 24.82 -32.22
CA LEU A 18 1.95 23.50 -31.73
C LEU A 18 0.54 23.56 -31.14
N HIS A 19 -0.39 22.86 -31.78
CA HIS A 19 -1.71 22.63 -31.20
C HIS A 19 -1.65 21.58 -30.09
N GLU A 20 -2.68 21.54 -29.26
CA GLU A 20 -2.79 20.56 -28.18
C GLU A 20 -2.63 19.12 -28.69
N GLY A 21 -1.90 18.30 -27.94
CA GLY A 21 -1.58 16.92 -28.32
C GLY A 21 -0.50 16.77 -29.41
N LYS A 22 0.02 17.87 -29.96
CA LYS A 22 1.17 17.86 -30.87
C LYS A 22 2.48 18.09 -30.14
N ALA A 23 3.56 17.63 -30.76
CA ALA A 23 4.89 17.89 -30.28
C ALA A 23 5.87 18.17 -31.42
N LEU A 24 6.96 18.85 -31.08
CA LEU A 24 7.98 19.32 -32.00
C LEU A 24 9.27 18.53 -31.82
N THR A 25 9.76 17.95 -32.90
CA THR A 25 11.11 17.37 -32.98
C THR A 25 12.00 18.31 -33.79
N LEU A 26 13.10 18.76 -33.19
CA LEU A 26 14.11 19.58 -33.87
C LEU A 26 15.33 18.72 -34.18
N THR A 27 15.76 18.69 -35.44
CA THR A 27 16.96 17.96 -35.86
C THR A 27 17.89 18.89 -36.62
N GLY A 28 19.05 19.19 -36.04
CA GLY A 28 20.09 19.95 -36.73
C GLY A 28 20.94 19.06 -37.64
N ALA A 29 21.25 19.54 -38.83
CA ALA A 29 22.22 18.92 -39.72
C ALA A 29 23.65 19.00 -39.13
N ALA A 30 24.60 18.33 -39.77
CA ALA A 30 26.02 18.43 -39.39
C ALA A 30 26.48 19.89 -39.42
N GLY A 31 27.09 20.35 -38.32
CA GLY A 31 27.52 21.75 -38.16
C GLY A 31 26.38 22.74 -37.91
N ALA A 32 25.16 22.27 -37.63
CA ALA A 32 24.06 23.15 -37.26
C ALA A 32 24.30 23.84 -35.91
N VAL A 33 24.00 25.12 -35.85
CA VAL A 33 23.97 25.93 -34.63
C VAL A 33 22.71 26.78 -34.68
N GLY A 34 21.87 26.70 -33.65
CA GLY A 34 20.65 27.49 -33.53
C GLY A 34 20.05 27.45 -32.15
N VAL A 35 18.91 28.13 -31.97
CA VAL A 35 18.18 28.16 -30.70
C VAL A 35 16.68 28.09 -30.98
N ALA A 36 15.96 27.35 -30.16
CA ALA A 36 14.50 27.39 -30.11
C ALA A 36 14.04 28.06 -28.81
N TYR A 37 13.01 28.91 -28.89
CA TYR A 37 12.43 29.64 -27.76
C TYR A 37 10.94 29.33 -27.63
N GLN A 38 10.52 28.93 -26.43
CA GLN A 38 9.10 28.86 -26.10
C GLN A 38 8.58 30.26 -25.82
N LEU A 39 7.65 30.74 -26.63
CA LEU A 39 7.10 32.09 -26.50
C LEU A 39 6.01 32.17 -25.43
N ASP A 40 6.01 33.23 -24.64
CA ASP A 40 4.95 33.55 -23.69
C ASP A 40 3.73 34.12 -24.43
N LEU A 41 2.69 33.31 -24.60
CA LEU A 41 1.48 33.75 -25.28
C LEU A 41 0.62 34.71 -24.46
N VAL A 42 0.76 34.72 -23.14
CA VAL A 42 0.00 35.62 -22.25
C VAL A 42 0.52 37.05 -22.39
N LEU A 43 1.82 37.21 -22.65
CA LEU A 43 2.48 38.50 -22.82
C LEU A 43 2.67 38.90 -24.30
N GLY A 44 1.81 38.40 -25.20
CA GLY A 44 1.78 38.81 -26.61
C GLY A 44 2.82 38.13 -27.51
N GLY A 45 3.48 37.06 -27.05
CA GLY A 45 4.32 36.20 -27.89
C GLY A 45 5.70 36.75 -28.24
N THR A 46 6.17 37.78 -27.54
CA THR A 46 7.49 38.40 -27.78
C THR A 46 8.56 37.99 -26.77
N ASN A 47 8.16 37.55 -25.57
CA ASN A 47 9.07 37.07 -24.52
C ASN A 47 9.23 35.55 -24.59
N SER A 48 10.39 35.04 -24.16
CA SER A 48 10.63 33.58 -24.04
C SER A 48 10.55 33.11 -22.59
N VAL A 49 9.80 32.04 -22.32
CA VAL A 49 9.77 31.38 -21.00
C VAL A 49 10.81 30.28 -20.86
N LYS A 50 11.28 29.72 -21.99
CA LYS A 50 12.27 28.63 -22.04
C LYS A 50 13.00 28.64 -23.39
N SER A 51 14.23 28.13 -23.42
CA SER A 51 15.00 27.98 -24.64
C SER A 51 15.75 26.65 -24.71
N TRP A 52 16.09 26.23 -25.93
CA TRP A 52 16.88 25.03 -26.24
C TRP A 52 17.96 25.37 -27.27
N ALA A 53 19.21 25.03 -26.98
CA ALA A 53 20.27 25.08 -27.98
C ALA A 53 20.09 23.92 -28.98
N VAL A 54 20.11 24.22 -30.27
CA VAL A 54 19.98 23.24 -31.36
C VAL A 54 21.35 23.05 -32.01
N GLY A 55 21.92 21.86 -31.84
CA GLY A 55 23.17 21.42 -32.47
C GLY A 55 22.92 20.35 -33.53
N THR A 56 23.98 19.64 -33.94
CA THR A 56 23.85 18.46 -34.81
C THR A 56 23.08 17.34 -34.10
N GLY A 57 22.14 16.71 -34.82
CA GLY A 57 21.31 15.62 -34.32
C GLY A 57 19.93 16.07 -33.84
N ALA A 58 19.11 15.12 -33.40
CA ALA A 58 17.78 15.36 -32.89
C ALA A 58 17.80 15.76 -31.41
N LEU A 59 17.02 16.78 -31.05
CA LEU A 59 16.74 17.14 -29.67
C LEU A 59 15.62 16.27 -29.08
N PRO A 60 15.53 16.18 -27.73
CA PRO A 60 14.33 15.68 -27.08
C PRO A 60 13.09 16.42 -27.56
N GLN A 61 11.98 15.69 -27.69
CA GLN A 61 10.70 16.22 -28.14
C GLN A 61 10.22 17.38 -27.24
N ILE A 62 9.77 18.47 -27.85
CA ILE A 62 9.24 19.67 -27.18
C ILE A 62 7.70 19.62 -27.22
N GLY A 63 7.06 19.59 -26.06
CA GLY A 63 5.62 19.32 -25.88
C GLY A 63 5.32 17.86 -25.51
N PRO A 64 4.04 17.44 -25.44
CA PRO A 64 2.86 18.25 -25.73
C PRO A 64 2.58 19.30 -24.63
N TYR A 65 1.87 20.35 -25.01
CA TYR A 65 1.37 21.39 -24.11
C TYR A 65 -0.16 21.29 -24.02
N SER A 66 -0.75 21.76 -22.92
CA SER A 66 -2.20 21.99 -22.88
C SER A 66 -2.52 23.28 -23.64
N GLY A 67 -3.41 23.22 -24.63
CA GLY A 67 -3.67 24.34 -25.52
C GLY A 67 -2.59 24.56 -26.58
N THR A 68 -2.63 25.73 -27.22
CA THR A 68 -1.71 26.09 -28.31
C THR A 68 -0.44 26.73 -27.75
N GLN A 69 0.72 26.37 -28.30
CA GLN A 69 2.03 26.94 -27.94
C GLN A 69 2.82 27.33 -29.19
N ASN A 70 3.48 28.49 -29.17
CA ASN A 70 4.39 28.92 -30.25
C ASN A 70 5.86 28.73 -29.86
N ILE A 71 6.65 28.17 -30.77
CA ILE A 71 8.09 28.00 -30.64
C ILE A 71 8.80 28.79 -31.74
N LEU A 72 9.62 29.78 -31.38
CA LEU A 72 10.45 30.53 -32.33
C LEU A 72 11.80 29.84 -32.50
N ILE A 73 12.22 29.58 -33.74
CA ILE A 73 13.45 28.87 -34.04
C ILE A 73 14.35 29.74 -34.90
N THR A 74 15.62 29.84 -34.50
CA THR A 74 16.69 30.52 -35.25
C THR A 74 17.82 29.56 -35.57
N CYS A 75 18.42 29.70 -36.76
CA CYS A 75 19.57 28.91 -37.20
C CYS A 75 20.68 29.88 -37.64
N THR A 76 21.85 29.79 -37.02
CA THR A 76 23.01 30.64 -37.30
C THR A 76 24.11 29.92 -38.09
N ALA A 77 24.16 28.60 -38.06
CA ALA A 77 24.99 27.76 -38.93
C ALA A 77 24.25 26.47 -39.30
N GLY A 78 24.56 25.89 -40.47
CA GLY A 78 23.92 24.66 -40.97
C GLY A 78 22.42 24.81 -41.29
N SER A 79 21.62 23.80 -40.94
CA SER A 79 20.16 23.81 -41.08
C SER A 79 19.47 22.99 -39.99
N ILE A 80 18.26 23.38 -39.61
CA ILE A 80 17.41 22.69 -38.63
C ILE A 80 16.11 22.24 -39.30
N ASN A 81 15.78 20.96 -39.19
CA ASN A 81 14.46 20.44 -39.55
C ASN A 81 13.57 20.44 -38.31
N ALA A 82 12.49 21.20 -38.36
CA ALA A 82 11.45 21.31 -37.34
C ALA A 82 10.24 20.49 -37.76
N THR A 83 10.02 19.35 -37.12
CA THR A 83 8.94 18.42 -37.47
C THR A 83 7.87 18.40 -36.39
N VAL A 84 6.65 18.80 -36.75
CA VAL A 84 5.45 18.72 -35.91
C VAL A 84 4.76 17.38 -36.17
N GLY A 85 4.62 16.57 -35.13
CA GLY A 85 3.90 15.31 -35.16
C GLY A 85 2.90 15.21 -34.01
N ASP A 86 2.10 14.15 -34.01
CA ASP A 86 1.40 13.72 -32.81
C ASP A 86 2.42 13.43 -31.71
N ALA A 87 2.13 13.83 -30.48
CA ALA A 87 2.99 13.52 -29.35
C ALA A 87 3.06 11.99 -29.20
N ALA A 88 4.14 11.39 -29.70
CA ALA A 88 4.42 10.00 -29.43
C ALA A 88 4.66 9.90 -27.91
N VAL A 89 3.91 9.03 -27.24
CA VAL A 89 4.23 8.59 -25.88
C VAL A 89 5.50 7.76 -26.01
N THR A 90 6.66 8.42 -26.12
CA THR A 90 7.95 7.74 -26.14
C THR A 90 8.32 7.39 -24.70
N ASN A 91 7.61 6.40 -24.14
CA ASN A 91 8.21 5.46 -23.20
C ASN A 91 9.13 4.52 -24.00
N SER A 92 10.11 5.09 -24.69
CA SER A 92 11.21 4.35 -25.28
C SER A 92 12.47 4.74 -24.53
N ALA A 93 12.49 4.39 -23.23
CA ALA A 93 13.72 3.82 -22.74
C ALA A 93 14.03 2.68 -23.71
N THR A 94 15.19 2.74 -24.36
CA THR A 94 15.80 1.59 -25.02
C THR A 94 15.70 0.41 -24.04
N ILE A 95 14.67 -0.43 -24.22
CA ILE A 95 14.73 -1.84 -23.82
C ILE A 95 15.74 -2.42 -24.80
N ALA A 96 17.01 -2.15 -24.49
CA ALA A 96 18.08 -3.01 -24.94
C ALA A 96 17.61 -4.41 -24.57
N ASN A 97 17.55 -5.21 -25.60
CA ASN A 97 17.41 -6.65 -25.67
C ASN A 97 18.12 -7.35 -24.47
N LEU A 98 17.51 -7.26 -23.28
CA LEU A 98 17.81 -8.11 -22.14
C LEU A 98 16.99 -9.35 -22.37
N GLY A 99 17.55 -10.25 -23.18
CA GLY A 99 17.15 -11.63 -23.12
C GLY A 99 17.18 -12.06 -21.66
N ASN A 100 16.00 -12.32 -21.11
CA ASN A 100 15.79 -13.16 -19.94
C ASN A 100 16.67 -12.89 -18.70
N THR A 101 17.02 -11.63 -18.43
CA THR A 101 17.39 -11.24 -17.07
C THR A 101 16.17 -10.61 -16.44
N SER A 102 15.42 -11.42 -15.69
CA SER A 102 14.49 -10.93 -14.69
C SER A 102 15.25 -9.91 -13.85
N ILE A 103 15.02 -8.61 -14.06
CA ILE A 103 15.56 -7.57 -13.17
C ILE A 103 14.78 -7.76 -11.88
N VAL A 104 15.32 -8.61 -11.01
CA VAL A 104 14.89 -8.76 -9.63
C VAL A 104 15.12 -7.41 -8.98
N HIS A 105 14.10 -6.55 -9.01
CA HIS A 105 14.12 -5.33 -8.22
C HIS A 105 14.13 -5.79 -6.76
N ALA A 106 15.19 -5.46 -6.04
CA ALA A 106 15.24 -5.69 -4.60
C ALA A 106 13.94 -5.17 -3.95
N PRO A 107 13.39 -5.89 -2.96
CA PRO A 107 12.13 -5.48 -2.33
C PRO A 107 12.28 -4.08 -1.75
N ARG A 108 11.29 -3.22 -2.03
CA ARG A 108 11.25 -1.86 -1.48
C ARG A 108 11.21 -1.95 0.04
N THR A 109 11.99 -1.10 0.70
CA THR A 109 12.18 -1.12 2.15
C THR A 109 11.45 0.05 2.81
N LEU A 110 10.83 -0.19 3.96
CA LEU A 110 10.11 0.86 4.70
C LEU A 110 10.49 0.84 6.18
N LEU A 111 10.76 2.00 6.76
CA LEU A 111 10.90 2.17 8.20
C LEU A 111 9.62 2.79 8.75
N LEU A 112 8.92 2.08 9.66
CA LEU A 112 7.71 2.60 10.29
C LEU A 112 7.99 3.00 11.74
N ALA A 113 8.00 4.31 12.01
CA ALA A 113 8.04 4.86 13.37
C ALA A 113 6.63 5.36 13.74
N SER A 114 5.93 4.57 14.55
CA SER A 114 4.52 4.85 14.86
C SER A 114 4.08 4.33 16.23
N ASP A 115 2.92 4.77 16.71
CA ASP A 115 2.29 4.25 17.91
C ASP A 115 1.29 3.11 17.61
N SER A 116 0.17 3.05 18.32
CA SER A 116 -0.89 2.07 18.07
C SER A 116 -1.55 2.22 16.71
N ILE A 117 -1.61 3.42 16.11
CA ILE A 117 -2.33 3.64 14.85
C ILE A 117 -1.60 3.00 13.67
N GLY A 118 -0.27 3.02 13.63
CA GLY A 118 0.50 2.24 12.65
C GLY A 118 0.63 0.77 13.04
N ALA A 119 0.74 0.45 14.32
CA ALA A 119 0.89 -0.94 14.79
C ALA A 119 -0.29 -1.84 14.37
N ILE A 120 -1.53 -1.32 14.34
CA ILE A 120 -2.73 -2.06 13.88
C ILE A 120 -2.75 -2.36 12.38
N SER A 121 -1.70 -1.97 11.63
CA SER A 121 -1.47 -2.51 10.29
C SER A 121 -1.11 -3.98 10.32
N GLU A 122 -0.66 -4.51 11.46
CA GLU A 122 -0.56 -5.94 11.69
C GLU A 122 -1.68 -6.42 12.61
N VAL A 123 -1.98 -7.70 12.56
CA VAL A 123 -2.93 -8.33 13.49
C VAL A 123 -2.25 -8.45 14.84
N ILE A 124 -2.86 -7.79 15.83
CA ILE A 124 -2.44 -7.81 17.23
C ILE A 124 -3.43 -8.67 18.01
N LEU A 125 -2.94 -9.71 18.66
CA LEU A 125 -3.74 -10.59 19.51
C LEU A 125 -3.33 -10.43 20.96
N GLY A 126 -4.31 -10.30 21.86
CA GLY A 126 -4.06 -10.24 23.30
C GLY A 126 -3.50 -11.56 23.82
N ALA A 127 -2.47 -11.47 24.67
CA ALA A 127 -2.00 -12.57 25.49
C ALA A 127 -2.58 -12.43 26.91
N THR A 128 -2.85 -13.55 27.55
CA THR A 128 -3.18 -13.59 28.98
C THR A 128 -1.93 -13.42 29.83
N SER A 129 -0.80 -13.95 29.37
CA SER A 129 0.50 -13.78 30.03
C SER A 129 1.66 -13.87 29.04
N VAL A 130 2.77 -13.24 29.42
CA VAL A 130 4.09 -13.42 28.81
C VAL A 130 5.08 -13.59 29.95
N VAL A 131 5.82 -14.69 29.95
CA VAL A 131 6.76 -15.04 31.02
C VAL A 131 8.15 -15.33 30.46
N ASP A 132 9.18 -15.04 31.24
CA ASP A 132 10.56 -15.45 30.98
C ASP A 132 10.76 -16.88 31.48
N ASN A 133 11.31 -17.76 30.65
CA ASN A 133 11.56 -19.16 31.00
C ASN A 133 12.91 -19.35 31.73
N GLY A 134 13.77 -18.32 31.78
CA GLY A 134 15.08 -18.38 32.44
C GLY A 134 16.18 -19.09 31.62
N ASP A 135 15.88 -19.46 30.38
CA ASP A 135 16.78 -20.18 29.45
C ASP A 135 17.09 -19.37 28.17
N GLY A 136 16.78 -18.07 28.17
CA GLY A 136 16.88 -17.21 27.00
C GLY A 136 15.66 -17.25 26.08
N THR A 137 14.58 -17.93 26.48
CA THR A 137 13.29 -17.92 25.79
C THR A 137 12.17 -17.33 26.67
N GLY A 138 11.13 -16.83 26.01
CA GLY A 138 9.89 -16.43 26.66
C GLY A 138 8.72 -17.29 26.19
N THR A 139 7.64 -17.32 26.97
CA THR A 139 6.38 -18.00 26.63
C THR A 139 5.21 -17.02 26.68
N ALA A 140 4.47 -16.88 25.58
CA ALA A 140 3.21 -16.15 25.56
C ALA A 140 2.03 -17.14 25.55
N THR A 141 1.03 -16.90 26.40
CA THR A 141 -0.14 -17.78 26.55
C THR A 141 -1.44 -17.00 26.40
N LYS A 142 -2.45 -17.60 25.79
CA LYS A 142 -3.83 -17.11 25.80
C LYS A 142 -4.83 -18.26 25.98
N GLY A 143 -6.10 -17.96 26.23
CA GLY A 143 -7.15 -18.96 26.48
C GLY A 143 -7.62 -19.78 25.25
N SER A 144 -7.02 -19.58 24.08
CA SER A 144 -7.39 -20.25 22.83
C SER A 144 -6.17 -20.46 21.93
N THR A 145 -6.33 -21.20 20.84
CA THR A 145 -5.23 -21.49 19.92
C THR A 145 -4.75 -20.22 19.22
N TRP A 146 -3.43 -20.10 19.01
CA TRP A 146 -2.86 -18.98 18.25
C TRP A 146 -3.16 -19.04 16.75
N GLY A 147 -3.49 -20.23 16.23
CA GLY A 147 -3.62 -20.46 14.79
C GLY A 147 -2.32 -20.12 14.07
N ALA A 148 -1.19 -20.55 14.61
CA ALA A 148 0.14 -20.17 14.17
C ALA A 148 1.00 -21.41 13.89
N SER A 149 2.20 -21.19 13.37
CA SER A 149 3.16 -22.25 13.07
C SER A 149 4.56 -21.92 13.56
N VAL A 150 5.35 -22.95 13.86
CA VAL A 150 6.78 -22.78 14.19
C VAL A 150 7.50 -22.12 13.02
N GLY A 151 8.39 -21.17 13.33
CA GLY A 151 9.12 -20.35 12.36
C GLY A 151 8.38 -19.07 11.94
N GLU A 152 7.10 -18.89 12.30
CA GLU A 152 6.37 -17.67 11.99
C GLU A 152 6.98 -16.48 12.77
N PRO A 153 7.28 -15.35 12.10
CA PRO A 153 7.78 -14.16 12.77
C PRO A 153 6.70 -13.60 13.71
N ILE A 154 7.13 -13.07 14.85
CA ILE A 154 6.25 -12.43 15.84
C ILE A 154 6.95 -11.26 16.52
N ARG A 155 6.15 -10.38 17.10
CA ARG A 155 6.61 -9.34 18.03
C ARG A 155 5.83 -9.45 19.32
N ILE A 156 6.49 -9.20 20.44
CA ILE A 156 5.86 -9.13 21.75
C ILE A 156 5.87 -7.70 22.21
N CYS A 157 4.70 -7.19 22.56
CA CYS A 157 4.52 -5.80 22.96
C CYS A 157 3.74 -5.73 24.27
N SER A 158 4.03 -4.71 25.08
CA SER A 158 3.31 -4.41 26.31
C SER A 158 3.35 -5.53 27.36
N ALA A 159 4.35 -6.41 27.33
CA ALA A 159 4.70 -7.27 28.45
C ALA A 159 5.19 -6.45 29.66
N THR A 160 5.21 -7.08 30.83
CA THR A 160 5.53 -6.43 32.11
C THR A 160 6.95 -5.88 32.18
N THR A 161 7.88 -6.42 31.40
CA THR A 161 9.29 -6.00 31.38
C THR A 161 9.79 -5.76 29.96
N LYS A 162 10.73 -4.81 29.81
CA LYS A 162 11.36 -4.49 28.52
C LYS A 162 11.95 -5.72 27.83
N THR A 163 12.61 -6.61 28.57
CA THR A 163 13.31 -7.79 28.02
C THR A 163 12.37 -8.78 27.33
N LEU A 164 11.10 -8.81 27.74
CA LEU A 164 10.06 -9.64 27.12
C LEU A 164 9.45 -8.99 25.88
N ASN A 165 9.61 -7.67 25.69
CA ASN A 165 9.02 -6.91 24.58
C ASN A 165 9.90 -6.93 23.32
N VAL A 166 10.09 -8.12 22.75
CA VAL A 166 10.95 -8.35 21.59
C VAL A 166 10.29 -7.91 20.26
N MET A 167 11.06 -7.22 19.41
CA MET A 167 10.57 -6.67 18.14
C MET A 167 10.92 -7.50 16.90
N ASP A 168 11.82 -8.47 17.03
CA ASP A 168 12.33 -9.31 15.93
C ASP A 168 12.45 -10.78 16.36
N SER A 169 11.35 -11.38 16.81
CA SER A 169 11.36 -12.78 17.24
C SER A 169 10.58 -13.68 16.28
N TYR A 170 10.58 -14.97 16.56
CA TYR A 170 9.84 -15.99 15.83
C TYR A 170 9.37 -17.06 16.80
N ILE A 171 8.34 -17.81 16.39
CA ILE A 171 7.83 -18.93 17.17
C ILE A 171 8.82 -20.09 17.07
N SER A 172 9.50 -20.44 18.17
CA SER A 172 10.41 -21.58 18.22
C SER A 172 9.70 -22.89 18.57
N ALA A 173 8.61 -22.81 19.35
CA ALA A 173 7.77 -23.96 19.66
C ALA A 173 6.32 -23.53 19.90
N ILE A 174 5.40 -24.45 19.64
CA ILE A 174 3.98 -24.34 19.98
C ILE A 174 3.66 -25.47 20.94
N THR A 175 3.10 -25.12 22.10
CA THR A 175 2.81 -26.06 23.19
C THR A 175 1.38 -25.90 23.68
N ASN A 176 0.98 -26.74 24.64
CA ASN A 176 -0.33 -26.67 25.30
C ASN A 176 -1.51 -26.64 24.31
N GLY A 177 -1.52 -27.57 23.36
CA GLY A 177 -2.58 -27.68 22.34
C GLY A 177 -2.70 -26.47 21.41
N GLY A 178 -1.66 -25.64 21.29
CA GLY A 178 -1.67 -24.44 20.45
C GLY A 178 -1.94 -23.13 21.20
N ASN A 179 -2.13 -23.18 22.52
CA ASN A 179 -2.47 -22.01 23.35
C ASN A 179 -1.23 -21.25 23.84
N SER A 180 -0.06 -21.86 23.75
CA SER A 180 1.21 -21.28 24.19
C SER A 180 2.20 -21.29 23.03
N LEU A 181 2.89 -20.16 22.83
CA LEU A 181 4.00 -20.03 21.90
C LEU A 181 5.27 -19.70 22.68
N VAL A 182 6.36 -20.37 22.34
CA VAL A 182 7.70 -20.13 22.87
C VAL A 182 8.48 -19.34 21.83
N PHE A 183 9.28 -18.38 22.28
CA PHE A 183 10.00 -17.47 21.41
C PHE A 183 11.37 -17.12 22.00
N PRO A 184 12.42 -16.94 21.18
CA PRO A 184 13.71 -16.47 21.67
C PRO A 184 13.63 -15.03 22.19
N LEU A 185 14.32 -14.76 23.30
CA LEU A 185 14.56 -13.42 23.81
C LEU A 185 15.81 -12.79 23.18
N GLY A 186 15.89 -11.46 23.20
CA GLY A 186 17.01 -10.68 22.67
C GLY A 186 16.64 -9.84 21.45
N GLY A 187 17.65 -9.31 20.76
CA GLY A 187 17.47 -8.40 19.63
C GLY A 187 16.96 -7.02 20.07
N ARG A 188 16.19 -6.35 19.20
CA ARG A 188 15.58 -5.04 19.49
C ARG A 188 14.41 -5.23 20.46
N THR A 189 14.28 -4.32 21.43
CA THR A 189 13.21 -4.40 22.43
C THR A 189 12.46 -3.09 22.59
N SER A 190 11.16 -3.17 22.82
CA SER A 190 10.34 -2.00 23.13
C SER A 190 10.34 -1.68 24.62
N THR A 191 10.44 -0.40 24.95
CA THR A 191 10.30 0.12 26.31
C THR A 191 8.83 0.29 26.75
N VAL A 192 7.87 -0.02 25.88
CA VAL A 192 6.44 0.01 26.22
C VAL A 192 6.09 -1.24 27.02
N THR A 193 5.71 -1.05 28.28
CA THR A 193 5.32 -2.12 29.21
C THR A 193 3.88 -1.96 29.69
N SER A 194 3.18 -3.07 29.91
CA SER A 194 1.88 -3.08 30.58
C SER A 194 1.80 -4.23 31.59
N PRO A 195 1.21 -4.02 32.78
CA PRO A 195 1.03 -5.09 33.75
C PRO A 195 -0.14 -6.04 33.41
N SER A 196 -1.03 -5.67 32.50
CA SER A 196 -2.32 -6.37 32.32
C SER A 196 -2.70 -6.66 30.87
N THR A 197 -1.98 -6.12 29.90
CA THR A 197 -2.36 -6.21 28.48
C THR A 197 -1.19 -6.56 27.55
N PRO A 198 -0.44 -7.66 27.81
CA PRO A 198 0.56 -8.11 26.86
C PRO A 198 -0.11 -8.53 25.53
N SER A 199 0.63 -8.36 24.45
CA SER A 199 0.12 -8.64 23.10
C SER A 199 1.18 -9.30 22.23
N VAL A 200 0.71 -10.15 21.32
CA VAL A 200 1.51 -10.77 20.27
C VAL A 200 1.07 -10.19 18.94
N VAL A 201 2.02 -9.64 18.20
CA VAL A 201 1.81 -9.12 16.85
C VAL A 201 2.31 -10.12 15.83
N PHE A 202 1.54 -10.33 14.77
CA PHE A 202 1.85 -11.27 13.69
C PHE A 202 2.14 -10.53 12.38
N PRO A 203 3.42 -10.37 11.97
CA PRO A 203 3.77 -9.60 10.77
C PRO A 203 3.25 -10.13 9.44
N ASN A 204 2.99 -11.44 9.37
CA ASN A 204 2.41 -12.08 8.20
C ASN A 204 0.89 -11.91 8.11
N ARG A 205 0.29 -11.19 9.06
CA ARG A 205 -1.15 -11.02 9.20
C ARG A 205 -1.47 -9.54 9.19
N ARG A 206 -2.01 -9.04 8.08
CA ARG A 206 -2.33 -7.62 7.91
C ARG A 206 -3.79 -7.33 8.25
N GLY A 207 -4.03 -6.28 9.04
CA GLY A 207 -5.38 -5.87 9.45
C GLY A 207 -6.02 -4.87 8.48
N SER A 208 -7.34 -4.97 8.28
CA SER A 208 -8.10 -3.99 7.47
C SER A 208 -8.00 -2.56 7.99
N ARG A 209 -7.77 -2.38 9.30
CA ARG A 209 -7.61 -1.07 9.95
C ARG A 209 -6.22 -0.43 9.74
N GLY A 210 -5.31 -1.12 9.05
CA GLY A 210 -3.97 -0.64 8.77
C GLY A 210 -3.90 0.34 7.61
N TYR A 211 -3.53 1.60 7.86
CA TYR A 211 -3.29 2.56 6.78
C TYR A 211 -2.10 2.14 5.89
N LEU A 212 -1.11 1.43 6.44
CA LEU A 212 0.04 0.95 5.66
C LEU A 212 -0.41 -0.08 4.63
N ASN A 213 -1.30 -1.00 5.03
CA ASN A 213 -1.83 -2.02 4.13
C ASN A 213 -2.70 -1.38 3.04
N ALA A 214 -3.48 -0.35 3.39
CA ALA A 214 -4.24 0.42 2.41
C ALA A 214 -3.32 1.15 1.42
N MET A 215 -2.21 1.75 1.89
CA MET A 215 -1.21 2.37 1.03
C MET A 215 -0.58 1.35 0.07
N GLU A 216 -0.12 0.21 0.58
CA GLU A 216 0.42 -0.90 -0.23
C GLU A 216 -0.60 -1.33 -1.30
N MET A 217 -1.86 -1.53 -0.89
CA MET A 217 -2.95 -1.89 -1.79
C MET A 217 -3.16 -0.88 -2.92
N PHE A 218 -3.10 0.43 -2.64
CA PHE A 218 -3.23 1.46 -3.67
C PHE A 218 -1.99 1.57 -4.56
N LEU A 219 -0.80 1.27 -4.04
CA LEU A 219 0.45 1.30 -4.82
C LEU A 219 0.67 0.04 -5.65
N GLY A 220 0.03 -1.08 -5.32
CA GLY A 220 0.28 -2.38 -5.97
C GLY A 220 1.62 -3.02 -5.58
N ILE A 221 2.28 -2.51 -4.53
CA ILE A 221 3.54 -3.04 -4.00
C ILE A 221 3.45 -3.29 -2.50
N SER A 222 4.21 -4.27 -2.01
CA SER A 222 4.45 -4.49 -0.59
C SER A 222 5.84 -4.01 -0.22
N PHE A 223 5.99 -3.49 1.00
CA PHE A 223 7.29 -3.13 1.55
C PHE A 223 7.84 -4.24 2.45
N LYS A 224 9.17 -4.40 2.41
CA LYS A 224 9.91 -5.01 3.51
C LYS A 224 10.01 -4.00 4.65
N THR A 225 9.06 -4.08 5.58
CA THR A 225 8.93 -3.12 6.68
C THR A 225 9.84 -3.48 7.86
N THR A 226 10.69 -2.54 8.27
CA THR A 226 11.30 -2.54 9.61
C THR A 226 10.37 -1.81 10.56
N TRP A 227 9.86 -2.56 11.53
CA TRP A 227 8.88 -2.05 12.47
C TRP A 227 9.54 -1.39 13.67
N CYS A 228 9.19 -0.13 13.89
CA CYS A 228 9.31 0.58 15.16
C CYS A 228 7.92 1.04 15.63
N GLY A 229 6.85 0.39 15.17
CA GLY A 229 5.46 0.65 15.55
C GLY A 229 5.05 -0.15 16.78
N VAL A 230 4.65 0.51 17.87
CA VAL A 230 4.24 -0.16 19.13
C VAL A 230 3.00 0.51 19.72
N ALA A 231 2.00 -0.29 20.09
CA ALA A 231 0.78 0.21 20.67
C ALA A 231 1.00 0.94 22.00
N GLY A 232 0.48 2.17 22.12
CA GLY A 232 0.60 3.00 23.32
C GLY A 232 1.94 3.72 23.48
N ALA A 233 2.85 3.63 22.51
CA ALA A 233 4.15 4.26 22.59
C ALA A 233 4.08 5.80 22.52
N THR A 234 4.95 6.46 23.29
CA THR A 234 5.29 7.88 23.12
C THR A 234 6.44 8.07 22.14
N SER A 235 6.66 9.31 21.70
CA SER A 235 7.78 9.65 20.81
C SER A 235 9.15 9.27 21.38
N THR A 236 9.37 9.40 22.69
CA THR A 236 10.62 8.99 23.36
C THR A 236 10.86 7.48 23.28
N GLN A 237 9.80 6.68 23.50
CA GLN A 237 9.90 5.22 23.46
C GLN A 237 10.21 4.74 22.04
N ILE A 238 9.55 5.31 21.03
CA ILE A 238 9.84 4.99 19.63
C ILE A 238 11.22 5.46 19.21
N ASN A 239 11.67 6.64 19.64
CA ASN A 239 13.02 7.11 19.33
C ASN A 239 14.10 6.21 19.95
N THR A 240 13.85 5.65 21.14
CA THR A 240 14.72 4.64 21.76
C THR A 240 14.82 3.40 20.86
N LEU A 241 13.69 2.88 20.40
CA LEU A 241 13.66 1.71 19.51
C LEU A 241 14.31 2.00 18.14
N LEU A 242 14.13 3.20 17.59
CA LEU A 242 14.83 3.64 16.39
C LEU A 242 16.34 3.61 16.60
N ASN A 243 16.84 4.08 17.74
CA ASN A 243 18.27 4.03 18.07
C ASN A 243 18.80 2.60 18.25
N GLU A 244 17.98 1.67 18.76
CA GLU A 244 18.31 0.25 18.81
C GLU A 244 18.23 -0.44 17.43
N THR A 245 17.61 0.20 16.44
CA THR A 245 17.43 -0.36 15.10
C THR A 245 18.69 -0.17 14.26
N PRO A 246 19.36 -1.26 13.82
CA PRO A 246 20.55 -1.15 12.98
C PRO A 246 20.23 -0.45 11.66
N GLN A 247 21.13 0.44 11.23
CA GLN A 247 21.05 1.09 9.93
C GLN A 247 22.05 0.41 8.98
N THR A 248 21.55 -0.49 8.13
CA THR A 248 22.36 -1.19 7.11
C THR A 248 22.34 -0.48 5.74
N GLY A 249 21.58 0.61 5.63
CA GLY A 249 21.39 1.40 4.42
C GLY A 249 20.26 2.42 4.62
N LEU A 250 19.93 3.17 3.57
CA LEU A 250 18.73 4.01 3.56
C LEU A 250 17.51 3.16 3.18
N TYR A 251 16.43 3.31 3.93
CA TYR A 251 15.11 2.83 3.55
C TYR A 251 14.58 3.62 2.35
N ASP A 252 13.81 3.00 1.45
CA ASP A 252 13.17 3.73 0.36
C ASP A 252 12.19 4.77 0.93
N VAL A 253 11.40 4.36 1.93
CA VAL A 253 10.38 5.18 2.58
C VAL A 253 10.54 5.11 4.11
N GLY A 254 10.48 6.25 4.78
CA GLY A 254 10.34 6.36 6.23
C GLY A 254 8.98 6.95 6.55
N VAL A 255 8.26 6.34 7.49
CA VAL A 255 6.95 6.82 7.96
C VAL A 255 7.10 7.27 9.41
N PHE A 256 6.65 8.50 9.68
CA PHE A 256 6.51 9.06 11.03
C PHE A 256 5.02 9.27 11.33
N GLU A 257 4.54 8.72 12.43
CA GLU A 257 3.18 8.95 12.93
C GLU A 257 3.19 8.80 14.46
N LEU A 258 3.41 9.89 15.19
CA LEU A 258 3.57 9.89 16.65
C LEU A 258 2.92 11.13 17.26
N GLY A 259 2.60 11.07 18.54
CA GLY A 259 2.21 12.22 19.36
C GLY A 259 0.86 12.09 20.06
N MET A 260 0.00 11.13 19.67
CA MET A 260 -1.27 10.89 20.37
C MET A 260 -1.02 10.57 21.85
N ASN A 261 -0.12 9.63 22.14
CA ASN A 261 0.19 9.25 23.51
C ASN A 261 1.01 10.31 24.25
N ASP A 262 1.85 11.09 23.55
CA ASP A 262 2.57 12.22 24.14
C ASP A 262 1.59 13.25 24.73
N VAL A 263 0.56 13.62 23.96
CA VAL A 263 -0.44 14.62 24.38
C VAL A 263 -1.41 14.06 25.41
N TYR A 264 -1.99 12.89 25.15
CA TYR A 264 -3.18 12.41 25.88
C TYR A 264 -2.88 11.37 26.98
N SER A 265 -1.73 10.70 26.94
CA SER A 265 -1.35 9.67 27.92
C SER A 265 -0.21 10.14 28.83
N ALA A 266 0.87 10.67 28.24
CA ALA A 266 2.01 11.26 28.96
C ALA A 266 1.75 12.71 29.38
N LEU A 267 0.63 13.30 28.94
CA LEU A 267 0.16 14.60 29.37
C LEU A 267 1.14 15.75 29.09
N LEU A 268 1.93 15.63 28.02
CA LEU A 268 2.89 16.66 27.61
C LEU A 268 2.20 17.85 26.93
N ASP A 269 2.72 19.05 27.16
CA ASP A 269 2.34 20.26 26.43
C ASP A 269 3.13 20.40 25.13
N THR A 270 2.80 21.42 24.33
CA THR A 270 3.48 21.68 23.05
C THR A 270 4.99 21.89 23.22
N VAL A 271 5.42 22.61 24.26
CA VAL A 271 6.83 22.97 24.50
C VAL A 271 7.66 21.72 24.82
N THR A 272 7.09 20.79 25.58
CA THR A 272 7.78 19.56 25.99
C THR A 272 7.72 18.48 24.92
N ALA A 273 6.57 18.32 24.24
CA ALA A 273 6.39 17.27 23.24
C ALA A 273 7.13 17.58 21.93
N TRP A 274 7.20 18.84 21.51
CA TRP A 274 7.76 19.20 20.20
C TRP A 274 9.22 18.75 20.01
N PRO A 275 10.17 19.02 20.93
CA PRO A 275 11.55 18.57 20.76
C PRO A 275 11.68 17.05 20.62
N LEU A 276 10.83 16.28 21.31
CA LEU A 276 10.83 14.81 21.27
C LEU A 276 10.30 14.29 19.91
N LEU A 277 9.18 14.85 19.44
CA LEU A 277 8.62 14.54 18.13
C LEU A 277 9.58 14.93 17.00
N LYS A 278 10.17 16.13 17.08
CA LYS A 278 11.17 16.60 16.12
C LYS A 278 12.37 15.66 16.06
N ALA A 279 12.90 15.24 17.21
CA ALA A 279 14.03 14.31 17.25
C ALA A 279 13.70 12.96 16.59
N ALA A 280 12.48 12.44 16.77
CA ALA A 280 12.03 11.25 16.07
C ALA A 280 11.88 11.48 14.55
N ILE A 281 11.35 12.63 14.12
CA ILE A 281 11.29 13.02 12.69
C ILE A 281 12.70 13.05 12.08
N ASP A 282 13.66 13.68 12.77
CA ASP A 282 15.05 13.78 12.33
C ASP A 282 15.69 12.40 12.17
N ASN A 283 15.44 11.51 13.14
CA ASN A 283 15.95 10.14 13.12
C ASN A 283 15.38 9.34 11.94
N VAL A 284 14.07 9.43 11.66
CA VAL A 284 13.46 8.78 10.50
C VAL A 284 13.99 9.40 9.20
N ARG A 285 14.07 10.74 9.11
CA ARG A 285 14.54 11.44 7.91
C ARG A 285 15.96 11.03 7.54
N GLY A 286 16.86 10.90 8.52
CA GLY A 286 18.25 10.50 8.33
C GLY A 286 18.43 9.03 7.88
N ARG A 287 17.35 8.24 7.90
CA ARG A 287 17.36 6.82 7.55
C ARG A 287 16.60 6.48 6.28
N CYS A 288 15.94 7.44 5.63
CA CYS A 288 15.11 7.15 4.45
C CYS A 288 15.38 8.09 3.26
N GLY A 289 15.10 7.59 2.06
CA GLY A 289 15.07 8.39 0.84
C GLY A 289 13.87 9.34 0.82
N THR A 290 12.67 8.81 1.11
CA THR A 290 11.42 9.58 1.17
C THR A 290 10.82 9.54 2.57
N LEU A 291 10.61 10.70 3.20
CA LEU A 291 9.87 10.82 4.46
C LEU A 291 8.38 11.07 4.19
N LEU A 292 7.51 10.23 4.74
CA LEU A 292 6.09 10.50 4.92
C LEU A 292 5.84 10.79 6.40
N ALA A 293 5.41 12.01 6.73
CA ALA A 293 5.06 12.37 8.09
C ALA A 293 3.56 12.63 8.19
N LEU A 294 2.90 11.85 9.04
CA LEU A 294 1.49 12.00 9.36
C LEU A 294 1.40 12.86 10.63
N PRO A 295 0.54 13.90 10.66
CA PRO A 295 0.19 14.57 11.91
C PRO A 295 -0.56 13.59 12.81
N ILE A 296 -0.66 13.96 14.10
CA ILE A 296 -1.49 13.25 15.06
C ILE A 296 -2.94 13.24 14.50
N PRO A 297 -3.56 12.07 14.29
CA PRO A 297 -4.93 11.99 13.75
C PRO A 297 -5.96 12.59 14.72
N PRO A 298 -7.15 13.01 14.24
CA PRO A 298 -8.19 13.57 15.10
C PRO A 298 -8.60 12.58 16.20
N ARG A 299 -8.84 13.09 17.41
CA ARG A 299 -9.34 12.32 18.56
C ARG A 299 -10.76 12.76 18.88
N ASP A 300 -11.65 11.80 19.16
CA ASP A 300 -13.03 12.09 19.56
C ASP A 300 -13.09 12.86 20.88
N SER A 301 -13.84 13.96 20.90
CA SER A 301 -14.04 14.78 22.10
C SER A 301 -14.88 14.11 23.19
N SER A 302 -15.54 12.99 22.91
CA SER A 302 -16.18 12.13 23.92
C SER A 302 -15.21 11.25 24.70
N SER A 303 -13.94 11.16 24.28
CA SER A 303 -12.90 10.42 24.99
C SER A 303 -12.63 11.02 26.38
N GLY A 304 -12.54 10.18 27.42
CA GLY A 304 -12.26 10.63 28.79
C GLY A 304 -10.91 11.37 28.97
N GLN A 305 -9.91 11.08 28.14
CA GLN A 305 -8.63 11.80 28.13
C GLN A 305 -8.66 13.14 27.35
N TRP A 306 -9.74 13.44 26.63
CA TRP A 306 -9.82 14.63 25.78
C TRP A 306 -10.21 15.87 26.61
N THR A 307 -9.54 16.99 26.34
CA THR A 307 -9.94 18.33 26.82
C THR A 307 -9.68 19.37 25.74
N ALA A 308 -10.36 20.52 25.80
CA ALA A 308 -10.11 21.64 24.87
C ALA A 308 -8.65 22.14 24.91
N GLN A 309 -8.02 22.12 26.09
CA GLN A 309 -6.61 22.47 26.23
C GLN A 309 -5.69 21.45 25.53
N ARG A 310 -5.96 20.14 25.70
CA ARG A 310 -5.20 19.08 25.01
C ARG A 310 -5.39 19.15 23.50
N GLN A 311 -6.60 19.45 23.04
CA GLN A 311 -6.88 19.70 21.63
C GLN A 311 -6.07 20.89 21.09
N THR A 312 -5.84 21.92 21.90
CA THR A 312 -5.03 23.08 21.51
C THR A 312 -3.56 22.67 21.31
N TYR A 313 -2.98 21.90 22.23
CA TYR A 313 -1.61 21.38 22.09
C TYR A 313 -1.47 20.46 20.88
N HIS A 314 -2.43 19.56 20.68
CA HIS A 314 -2.52 18.68 19.51
C HIS A 314 -2.48 19.49 18.20
N THR A 315 -3.35 20.50 18.04
CA THR A 315 -3.38 21.33 16.83
C THR A 315 -2.07 22.10 16.63
N GLN A 316 -1.48 22.65 17.69
CA GLN A 316 -0.19 23.35 17.62
C GLN A 316 0.95 22.42 17.18
N LEU A 317 1.02 21.21 17.73
CA LEU A 317 2.00 20.20 17.34
C LEU A 317 1.82 19.79 15.87
N ASN A 318 0.59 19.57 15.41
CA ASN A 318 0.33 19.26 14.00
C ASN A 318 0.81 20.36 13.06
N ARG A 319 0.66 21.63 13.47
CA ARG A 319 1.20 22.77 12.71
C ARG A 319 2.73 22.77 12.69
N LEU A 320 3.38 22.52 13.82
CA LEU A 320 4.84 22.45 13.91
C LEU A 320 5.40 21.29 13.07
N ILE A 321 4.74 20.12 13.09
CA ILE A 321 5.09 18.97 12.24
C ILE A 321 4.97 19.38 10.76
N TYR A 322 3.87 20.00 10.36
CA TYR A 322 3.67 20.49 8.99
C TYR A 322 4.80 21.43 8.53
N ASP A 323 5.04 22.51 9.28
CA ASP A 323 6.03 23.52 8.91
C ASP A 323 7.44 22.90 8.85
N TYR A 324 7.77 22.01 9.80
CA TYR A 324 9.09 21.39 9.85
C TYR A 324 9.31 20.35 8.75
N VAL A 325 8.35 19.45 8.51
CA VAL A 325 8.46 18.39 7.49
C VAL A 325 8.67 18.99 6.11
N LEU A 326 7.94 20.06 5.77
CA LEU A 326 8.14 20.77 4.51
C LEU A 326 9.52 21.42 4.44
N SER A 327 10.03 21.98 5.54
CA SER A 327 11.35 22.62 5.59
C SER A 327 12.51 21.65 5.32
N ILE A 328 12.33 20.35 5.60
CA ILE A 328 13.33 19.29 5.39
C ILE A 328 13.05 18.41 4.15
N GLY A 329 12.11 18.84 3.29
CA GLY A 329 11.78 18.17 2.04
C GLY A 329 11.03 16.84 2.19
N GLY A 330 10.32 16.63 3.31
CA GLY A 330 9.42 15.49 3.49
C GLY A 330 8.01 15.74 2.95
N TYR A 331 7.21 14.69 2.87
CA TYR A 331 5.79 14.78 2.56
C TYR A 331 4.97 14.82 3.84
N PHE A 332 4.25 15.91 4.05
CA PHE A 332 3.21 15.96 5.07
C PHE A 332 1.93 15.32 4.54
N ILE A 333 1.46 14.28 5.21
CA ILE A 333 0.24 13.56 4.86
C ILE A 333 -0.88 14.02 5.79
N ASP A 334 -1.72 14.95 5.33
CA ASP A 334 -2.80 15.51 6.14
C ASP A 334 -3.89 14.46 6.45
N THR A 335 -3.76 13.78 7.60
CA THR A 335 -4.69 12.73 8.04
C THR A 335 -6.08 13.28 8.34
N TRP A 336 -6.22 14.57 8.67
CA TRP A 336 -7.48 15.20 9.00
C TRP A 336 -8.33 15.44 7.75
N LYS A 337 -7.67 15.80 6.65
CA LYS A 337 -8.28 15.98 5.33
C LYS A 337 -8.24 14.73 4.47
N ALA A 338 -7.70 13.62 4.96
CA ALA A 338 -7.71 12.35 4.25
C ALA A 338 -9.17 11.98 3.91
N MET A 339 -9.40 11.50 2.68
CA MET A 339 -10.75 11.27 2.18
C MET A 339 -11.00 9.82 1.77
N GLN A 340 -12.21 9.35 2.05
CA GLN A 340 -12.77 8.15 1.45
C GLN A 340 -14.19 8.44 0.99
N ASN A 341 -14.50 8.14 -0.27
CA ASN A 341 -15.81 8.38 -0.89
C ASN A 341 -16.34 9.83 -0.75
N GLY A 342 -15.48 10.82 -0.99
CA GLY A 342 -15.88 12.23 -0.99
C GLY A 342 -16.04 12.87 0.40
N VAL A 343 -15.86 12.12 1.49
CA VAL A 343 -15.92 12.65 2.86
C VAL A 343 -14.54 12.64 3.53
N THR A 344 -14.26 13.66 4.33
CA THR A 344 -12.99 13.86 5.05
C THR A 344 -12.96 13.12 6.38
N TYR A 345 -11.77 12.78 6.88
CA TYR A 345 -11.60 12.11 8.16
C TYR A 345 -12.19 12.93 9.31
N VAL A 346 -11.92 14.24 9.36
CA VAL A 346 -12.58 15.15 10.29
C VAL A 346 -14.02 15.39 9.86
N ASN A 347 -14.94 15.39 10.83
CA ASN A 347 -16.34 15.71 10.66
C ASN A 347 -16.52 17.23 10.54
N PRO A 348 -16.86 17.77 9.35
CA PRO A 348 -17.02 19.22 9.19
C PRO A 348 -18.23 19.80 9.92
N ALA A 349 -19.18 18.95 10.35
CA ALA A 349 -20.38 19.36 11.08
C ALA A 349 -20.21 19.29 12.61
N ALA A 350 -19.08 18.78 13.11
CA ALA A 350 -18.84 18.70 14.55
C ALA A 350 -18.41 20.05 15.13
N THR A 351 -18.84 20.33 16.37
CA THR A 351 -18.44 21.53 17.12
C THR A 351 -16.95 21.52 17.44
N ASN A 352 -16.44 20.35 17.82
CA ASN A 352 -15.02 20.07 17.97
C ASN A 352 -14.49 19.47 16.66
N PRO A 353 -13.16 19.42 16.44
CA PRO A 353 -12.58 18.72 15.30
C PRO A 353 -12.66 17.19 15.46
N ASP A 354 -13.86 16.68 15.71
CA ASP A 354 -14.10 15.27 15.91
C ASP A 354 -13.96 14.55 14.57
N PRO A 355 -13.37 13.36 14.56
CA PRO A 355 -13.39 12.47 13.40
C PRO A 355 -14.82 12.01 13.07
N LEU A 356 -15.06 11.67 11.80
CA LEU A 356 -16.29 10.99 11.40
C LEU A 356 -16.40 9.64 12.10
N THR A 357 -17.55 9.35 12.71
CA THR A 357 -17.79 8.09 13.44
C THR A 357 -17.54 6.83 12.61
N ALA A 358 -17.79 6.88 11.29
CA ALA A 358 -17.52 5.75 10.41
C ALA A 358 -16.02 5.49 10.17
N PHE A 359 -15.17 6.49 10.40
CA PHE A 359 -13.73 6.43 10.15
C PHE A 359 -12.95 5.89 11.34
N MET A 360 -13.60 5.71 12.49
CA MET A 360 -13.01 5.13 13.69
C MET A 360 -13.83 3.97 14.24
N PHE A 361 -13.18 3.09 14.99
CA PHE A 361 -13.88 2.03 15.71
C PHE A 361 -13.96 2.28 17.22
N ASP A 362 -13.05 3.08 17.77
CA ASP A 362 -13.11 3.64 19.10
C ASP A 362 -12.92 5.17 19.01
N THR A 363 -12.48 5.83 20.07
CA THR A 363 -12.30 7.30 20.10
C THR A 363 -10.95 7.80 19.57
N THR A 364 -10.07 6.90 19.11
CA THR A 364 -8.67 7.20 18.76
C THR A 364 -8.23 6.56 17.45
N HIS A 365 -8.59 5.31 17.22
CA HIS A 365 -8.00 4.46 16.20
C HIS A 365 -8.88 4.36 14.94
N PRO A 366 -8.27 4.38 13.75
CA PRO A 366 -9.00 4.24 12.49
C PRO A 366 -9.75 2.91 12.39
N ALA A 367 -11.00 2.99 11.95
CA ALA A 367 -11.68 1.86 11.32
C ALA A 367 -11.23 1.74 9.86
N TRP A 368 -11.69 0.70 9.18
CA TRP A 368 -11.31 0.44 7.78
C TRP A 368 -11.53 1.64 6.84
N PRO A 369 -12.66 2.39 6.86
CA PRO A 369 -12.81 3.59 6.03
C PRO A 369 -11.75 4.67 6.30
N GLY A 370 -11.39 4.88 7.58
CA GLY A 370 -10.35 5.83 7.98
C GLY A 370 -8.96 5.38 7.55
N ALA A 371 -8.67 4.08 7.67
CA ALA A 371 -7.41 3.49 7.19
C ALA A 371 -7.26 3.63 5.67
N LEU A 372 -8.34 3.42 4.91
CA LEU A 372 -8.37 3.64 3.46
C LEU A 372 -8.14 5.11 3.10
N ALA A 373 -8.76 6.04 3.84
CA ALA A 373 -8.56 7.47 3.62
C ALA A 373 -7.09 7.87 3.82
N ILE A 374 -6.47 7.47 4.94
CA ILE A 374 -5.07 7.76 5.24
C ILE A 374 -4.15 7.08 4.22
N GLY A 375 -4.36 5.78 3.95
CA GLY A 375 -3.56 5.03 2.98
C GLY A 375 -3.58 5.63 1.58
N ARG A 376 -4.74 6.15 1.13
CA ARG A 376 -4.85 6.87 -0.15
C ARG A 376 -4.06 8.17 -0.16
N ALA A 377 -4.13 8.94 0.93
CA ALA A 377 -3.36 10.17 1.08
C ALA A 377 -1.84 9.90 1.06
N MET A 378 -1.40 8.80 1.69
CA MET A 378 0.01 8.35 1.65
C MET A 378 0.45 7.85 0.28
N ALA A 379 -0.42 7.11 -0.43
CA ALA A 379 -0.08 6.55 -1.74
C ALA A 379 0.05 7.65 -2.81
N THR A 380 -0.73 8.73 -2.71
CA THR A 380 -0.77 9.82 -3.69
C THR A 380 0.62 10.37 -4.09
N PRO A 381 1.49 10.80 -3.16
CA PRO A 381 2.84 11.27 -3.52
C PRO A 381 3.79 10.16 -3.99
N LEU A 382 3.51 8.90 -3.68
CA LEU A 382 4.37 7.76 -4.03
C LEU A 382 4.01 7.12 -5.37
N LEU A 383 2.75 7.17 -5.80
CA LEU A 383 2.24 6.55 -7.01
C LEU A 383 3.10 6.84 -8.25
N PRO A 384 3.51 8.10 -8.55
CA PRO A 384 4.32 8.39 -9.73
C PRO A 384 5.74 7.80 -9.68
N ARG A 385 6.23 7.38 -8.51
CA ARG A 385 7.61 6.92 -8.29
C ARG A 385 7.71 5.42 -8.02
N MET A 386 6.68 4.86 -7.41
CA MET A 386 6.70 3.52 -6.82
C MET A 386 5.45 2.70 -7.17
N GLY A 387 4.43 3.33 -7.76
CA GLY A 387 3.23 2.61 -8.18
C GLY A 387 3.60 1.52 -9.18
N ALA A 388 3.23 0.28 -8.88
CA ALA A 388 3.36 -0.80 -9.83
C ALA A 388 2.12 -0.80 -10.74
N PRO A 389 2.28 -0.94 -12.06
CA PRO A 389 1.17 -1.46 -12.84
C PRO A 389 0.80 -2.84 -12.28
N GLY A 390 -0.49 -3.16 -12.25
CA GLY A 390 -0.91 -4.54 -11.97
C GLY A 390 -0.20 -5.51 -12.92
N TRP A 391 -0.07 -6.78 -12.52
CA TRP A 391 0.53 -7.79 -13.41
C TRP A 391 -0.23 -7.81 -14.76
N GLN A 392 0.52 -7.69 -15.84
CA GLN A 392 0.02 -7.77 -17.21
C GLN A 392 0.76 -8.91 -17.91
N PRO A 393 0.06 -9.97 -18.36
CA PRO A 393 0.69 -10.99 -19.19
C PRO A 393 1.14 -10.35 -20.50
N SER A 394 2.37 -10.60 -20.91
CA SER A 394 2.92 -10.07 -22.17
C SER A 394 2.28 -10.70 -23.41
N HIS A 395 1.68 -11.89 -23.29
CA HIS A 395 0.97 -12.57 -24.38
C HIS A 395 0.03 -13.67 -23.87
N ALA A 396 -1.02 -14.00 -24.64
CA ALA A 396 -2.04 -15.00 -24.31
C ALA A 396 -1.51 -16.43 -24.10
N ASN A 397 -0.32 -16.75 -24.61
CA ASN A 397 0.33 -18.06 -24.43
C ASN A 397 1.12 -18.17 -23.12
N MET A 398 1.40 -17.06 -22.43
CA MET A 398 2.04 -17.05 -21.12
C MET A 398 1.03 -17.23 -19.97
N LEU A 399 -0.26 -17.20 -20.29
CA LEU A 399 -1.38 -17.43 -19.38
C LEU A 399 -1.43 -18.83 -18.76
N LEU A 400 -0.91 -19.83 -19.46
CA LEU A 400 -0.92 -21.23 -19.05
C LEU A 400 0.50 -21.77 -18.78
N ALA A 401 1.51 -20.90 -18.87
CA ALA A 401 2.91 -21.25 -18.64
C ALA A 401 3.32 -20.80 -17.23
N ASP A 402 4.14 -21.60 -16.55
CA ASP A 402 4.85 -21.16 -15.35
C ASP A 402 5.95 -20.15 -15.74
N SER A 403 5.53 -18.93 -16.00
CA SER A 403 6.41 -17.80 -16.30
C SER A 403 6.58 -16.90 -15.06
N GLY A 404 6.78 -17.52 -13.89
CA GLY A 404 6.95 -16.81 -12.62
C GLY A 404 5.66 -16.61 -11.82
N ASN A 405 4.54 -17.20 -12.26
CA ASN A 405 3.30 -17.34 -11.49
C ASN A 405 3.00 -18.83 -11.32
N LEU A 406 2.98 -19.29 -10.07
CA LEU A 406 2.74 -20.69 -9.71
C LEU A 406 1.29 -21.12 -9.99
N LEU A 407 0.38 -20.18 -10.19
CA LEU A 407 -1.01 -20.46 -10.57
C LEU A 407 -1.11 -20.62 -12.09
N THR A 408 -0.93 -21.85 -12.58
CA THR A 408 -0.97 -22.19 -14.01
C THR A 408 -2.34 -22.02 -14.67
N ASP A 409 -3.39 -21.77 -13.88
CA ASP A 409 -4.78 -21.49 -14.32
C ASP A 409 -5.27 -20.08 -13.91
N ALA A 410 -4.36 -19.18 -13.52
CA ALA A 410 -4.70 -17.81 -13.12
C ALA A 410 -5.31 -16.95 -14.23
N ALA A 411 -5.21 -17.39 -15.48
CA ALA A 411 -5.67 -16.64 -16.64
C ALA A 411 -7.19 -16.46 -16.73
N PHE A 412 -7.96 -17.22 -15.95
CA PHE A 412 -9.41 -17.34 -16.10
C PHE A 412 -9.78 -17.59 -17.58
N ALA A 413 -9.04 -18.50 -18.23
CA ALA A 413 -8.88 -18.54 -19.68
C ALA A 413 -10.09 -19.06 -20.48
N VAL A 414 -11.00 -19.82 -19.87
CA VAL A 414 -12.10 -20.50 -20.56
C VAL A 414 -13.47 -20.12 -20.03
N ASP A 415 -14.41 -19.87 -20.95
CA ASP A 415 -15.80 -19.53 -20.67
C ASP A 415 -16.72 -20.76 -20.61
N THR A 416 -16.20 -21.92 -20.20
CA THR A 416 -16.92 -23.20 -20.34
C THR A 416 -17.66 -23.64 -19.08
N ASN A 417 -17.34 -23.07 -17.91
CA ASN A 417 -18.10 -23.39 -16.70
C ASN A 417 -19.46 -22.70 -16.71
N ALA A 418 -20.54 -23.49 -16.70
CA ALA A 418 -21.92 -23.05 -16.79
C ALA A 418 -22.39 -22.27 -15.54
N ASP A 419 -21.65 -22.34 -14.44
CA ASP A 419 -21.95 -21.67 -13.17
C ASP A 419 -21.40 -20.23 -13.09
N GLY A 420 -20.69 -19.74 -14.11
CA GLY A 420 -20.13 -18.39 -14.15
C GLY A 420 -18.87 -18.19 -13.29
N VAL A 421 -18.30 -19.26 -12.72
CA VAL A 421 -17.07 -19.24 -11.95
C VAL A 421 -15.88 -19.61 -12.83
N SER A 422 -14.75 -18.94 -12.63
CA SER A 422 -13.51 -19.22 -13.35
C SER A 422 -13.00 -20.65 -13.10
N ASP A 423 -12.46 -21.30 -14.12
CA ASP A 423 -12.01 -22.69 -14.04
C ASP A 423 -10.94 -22.90 -12.96
N GLY A 424 -11.01 -24.01 -12.22
CA GLY A 424 -10.15 -24.30 -11.08
C GLY A 424 -10.44 -23.50 -9.79
N TRP A 425 -11.44 -22.62 -9.81
CA TRP A 425 -11.91 -21.84 -8.65
C TRP A 425 -13.33 -22.23 -8.25
N ALA A 426 -13.71 -21.90 -7.02
CA ALA A 426 -15.04 -22.17 -6.49
C ALA A 426 -15.55 -21.01 -5.64
N LEU A 427 -16.87 -20.83 -5.65
CA LEU A 427 -17.56 -20.07 -4.60
C LEU A 427 -17.97 -21.03 -3.48
N VAL A 428 -17.36 -20.86 -2.31
CA VAL A 428 -17.57 -21.73 -1.14
C VAL A 428 -17.85 -20.93 0.12
N SER A 429 -18.37 -21.62 1.14
CA SER A 429 -18.66 -21.03 2.46
C SER A 429 -19.53 -19.76 2.38
N THR A 430 -20.47 -19.74 1.44
CA THR A 430 -21.46 -18.67 1.28
C THR A 430 -22.44 -18.70 2.45
N THR A 431 -22.59 -17.59 3.17
CA THR A 431 -23.55 -17.46 4.26
C THR A 431 -24.96 -17.75 3.76
N ALA A 432 -25.73 -18.54 4.50
CA ALA A 432 -27.12 -18.83 4.15
C ALA A 432 -27.92 -17.54 3.94
N ASN A 433 -28.77 -17.53 2.91
CA ASN A 433 -29.64 -16.42 2.51
C ASN A 433 -28.96 -15.13 2.01
N MET A 434 -27.63 -15.11 1.85
CA MET A 434 -26.99 -14.06 1.05
C MET A 434 -27.15 -14.37 -0.44
N SER A 435 -27.19 -13.35 -1.28
CA SER A 435 -27.22 -13.51 -2.74
C SER A 435 -25.82 -13.30 -3.31
N VAL A 436 -25.34 -14.27 -4.08
CA VAL A 436 -24.08 -14.17 -4.84
C VAL A 436 -24.34 -14.68 -6.24
N VAL A 437 -24.16 -13.81 -7.23
CA VAL A 437 -24.29 -14.17 -8.64
C VAL A 437 -22.91 -14.05 -9.30
N PRO A 438 -22.20 -15.18 -9.50
CA PRO A 438 -20.97 -15.19 -10.28
C PRO A 438 -21.23 -14.98 -11.76
N SER A 439 -20.31 -14.28 -12.41
CA SER A 439 -20.21 -14.17 -13.87
C SER A 439 -18.77 -13.86 -14.24
N ARG A 440 -18.46 -13.91 -15.54
CA ARG A 440 -17.15 -13.49 -16.07
C ARG A 440 -17.34 -12.31 -17.00
N VAL A 441 -16.36 -11.42 -17.04
CA VAL A 441 -16.33 -10.28 -17.97
C VAL A 441 -15.07 -10.38 -18.80
N GLN A 442 -15.21 -10.38 -20.12
CA GLN A 442 -14.06 -10.41 -21.02
C GLN A 442 -13.20 -9.16 -20.80
N ARG A 443 -11.89 -9.37 -20.70
CA ARG A 443 -10.95 -8.26 -20.54
C ARG A 443 -10.80 -7.50 -21.84
N THR A 444 -10.63 -6.19 -21.75
CA THR A 444 -10.40 -5.33 -22.93
C THR A 444 -9.26 -4.36 -22.68
N ILE A 445 -8.50 -4.03 -23.73
CA ILE A 445 -7.41 -3.05 -23.62
C ILE A 445 -7.90 -1.71 -23.04
N ALA A 446 -9.12 -1.30 -23.41
CA ALA A 446 -9.70 -0.05 -22.95
C ALA A 446 -10.02 -0.02 -21.45
N THR A 447 -10.42 -1.14 -20.87
CA THR A 447 -10.83 -1.23 -19.46
C THR A 447 -9.74 -1.78 -18.56
N ASP A 448 -8.97 -2.76 -19.04
CA ASP A 448 -8.05 -3.58 -18.25
C ASP A 448 -6.57 -3.36 -18.60
N GLY A 449 -6.30 -2.71 -19.74
CA GLY A 449 -4.95 -2.55 -20.28
C GLY A 449 -4.49 -3.72 -21.15
N ASP A 450 -5.24 -4.82 -21.21
CA ASP A 450 -5.03 -5.96 -22.11
C ASP A 450 -6.37 -6.61 -22.51
N GLY A 451 -6.37 -7.43 -23.56
CA GLY A 451 -7.54 -8.17 -24.03
C GLY A 451 -7.51 -9.67 -23.70
N VAL A 452 -6.76 -10.07 -22.67
CA VAL A 452 -6.28 -11.45 -22.53
C VAL A 452 -6.99 -12.15 -21.37
N GLY A 453 -8.01 -12.96 -21.69
CA GLY A 453 -8.77 -13.75 -20.72
C GLY A 453 -9.99 -12.99 -20.16
N TYR A 454 -10.37 -13.33 -18.93
CA TYR A 454 -11.56 -12.78 -18.27
C TYR A 454 -11.21 -12.22 -16.90
N ASN A 455 -12.07 -11.34 -16.38
CA ASN A 455 -12.15 -11.01 -14.97
C ASN A 455 -13.27 -11.83 -14.33
N GLN A 456 -13.05 -12.31 -13.11
CA GLN A 456 -14.14 -12.86 -12.30
C GLN A 456 -14.99 -11.69 -11.79
N LYS A 457 -16.30 -11.74 -12.03
CA LYS A 457 -17.28 -10.81 -11.49
C LYS A 457 -18.17 -11.52 -10.48
N LEU A 458 -18.38 -10.89 -9.33
CA LEU A 458 -19.33 -11.33 -8.31
C LEU A 458 -20.29 -10.18 -8.04
N LEU A 459 -21.59 -10.42 -8.21
CA LEU A 459 -22.63 -9.56 -7.66
C LEU A 459 -23.00 -10.09 -6.27
N CYS A 460 -22.75 -9.31 -5.23
CA CYS A 460 -22.94 -9.72 -3.86
C CYS A 460 -23.95 -8.82 -3.14
N ASN A 461 -24.92 -9.43 -2.47
CA ASN A 461 -25.94 -8.73 -1.67
C ASN A 461 -26.16 -9.50 -0.36
N TYR A 462 -26.39 -8.76 0.74
CA TYR A 462 -26.64 -9.34 2.06
C TYR A 462 -27.89 -10.23 2.07
N GLY A 463 -28.89 -9.93 1.23
CA GLY A 463 -30.15 -10.68 1.16
C GLY A 463 -30.87 -10.67 2.50
N THR A 464 -31.20 -11.85 3.01
CA THR A 464 -31.81 -12.04 4.34
C THR A 464 -30.90 -12.83 5.28
N ALA A 465 -29.58 -12.76 5.07
CA ALA A 465 -28.59 -13.34 5.95
C ALA A 465 -28.69 -12.76 7.38
N THR A 466 -28.06 -13.43 8.34
CA THR A 466 -27.94 -12.94 9.73
C THR A 466 -26.48 -12.73 10.10
N GLY A 467 -26.21 -11.75 10.96
CA GLY A 467 -24.86 -11.43 11.42
C GLY A 467 -23.97 -10.84 10.31
N THR A 468 -22.78 -11.40 10.15
CA THR A 468 -21.85 -11.03 9.07
C THR A 468 -21.98 -12.03 7.93
N ALA A 469 -22.43 -11.55 6.76
CA ALA A 469 -22.53 -12.37 5.56
C ALA A 469 -21.20 -12.38 4.79
N SER A 470 -20.81 -13.52 4.22
CA SER A 470 -19.58 -13.63 3.43
C SER A 470 -19.62 -14.81 2.46
N THR A 471 -18.82 -14.73 1.40
CA THR A 471 -18.57 -15.85 0.47
C THR A 471 -17.09 -15.90 0.13
N LYS A 472 -16.51 -17.09 -0.06
CA LYS A 472 -15.13 -17.25 -0.50
C LYS A 472 -15.10 -17.52 -1.99
N PHE A 473 -14.40 -16.68 -2.74
CA PHE A 473 -13.89 -17.07 -4.05
C PHE A 473 -12.50 -17.68 -3.84
N SER A 474 -12.41 -19.01 -3.95
CA SER A 474 -11.28 -19.79 -3.46
C SER A 474 -10.70 -20.73 -4.50
N LYS A 475 -9.40 -20.98 -4.38
CA LYS A 475 -8.71 -22.09 -5.00
C LYS A 475 -8.10 -22.96 -3.90
N ALA A 476 -8.42 -24.24 -3.92
CA ALA A 476 -8.06 -25.20 -2.87
C ALA A 476 -7.12 -26.29 -3.38
N GLY A 477 -6.46 -27.01 -2.47
CA GLY A 477 -5.65 -28.19 -2.80
C GLY A 477 -4.36 -27.87 -3.57
N MET A 478 -3.77 -26.71 -3.32
CA MET A 478 -2.61 -26.20 -4.07
C MET A 478 -1.25 -26.55 -3.45
N GLN A 479 -1.21 -27.37 -2.40
CA GLN A 479 0.02 -27.66 -1.64
C GLN A 479 1.13 -28.21 -2.52
N ALA A 480 0.79 -28.97 -3.57
CA ALA A 480 1.76 -29.52 -4.51
C ALA A 480 2.51 -28.44 -5.30
N LEU A 481 1.88 -27.28 -5.56
CA LEU A 481 2.49 -26.16 -6.30
C LEU A 481 3.61 -25.47 -5.53
N VAL A 482 3.56 -25.50 -4.19
CA VAL A 482 4.57 -24.87 -3.33
C VAL A 482 5.54 -25.87 -2.69
N ALA A 483 5.30 -27.17 -2.86
CA ALA A 483 6.05 -28.22 -2.15
C ALA A 483 7.57 -28.20 -2.45
N SER A 484 7.97 -27.84 -3.67
CA SER A 484 9.38 -27.71 -4.07
C SER A 484 10.05 -26.41 -3.59
N TYR A 485 9.30 -25.51 -2.95
CA TYR A 485 9.75 -24.17 -2.56
C TYR A 485 9.83 -24.00 -1.04
N VAL A 486 9.84 -25.08 -0.27
CA VAL A 486 10.06 -25.04 1.19
C VAL A 486 11.30 -24.20 1.52
N GLY A 487 11.16 -23.28 2.47
CA GLY A 487 12.22 -22.35 2.86
C GLY A 487 12.36 -21.11 1.96
N GLN A 488 11.70 -21.09 0.79
CA GLN A 488 11.60 -19.89 -0.05
C GLN A 488 10.38 -19.06 0.35
N LYS A 489 10.40 -17.78 -0.04
CA LYS A 489 9.29 -16.88 0.21
C LYS A 489 8.28 -16.91 -0.93
N VAL A 490 7.00 -16.86 -0.59
CA VAL A 490 5.92 -16.66 -1.55
C VAL A 490 5.11 -15.42 -1.21
N GLN A 491 4.45 -14.86 -2.21
CA GLN A 491 3.48 -13.78 -2.06
C GLN A 491 2.30 -14.01 -3.01
N PHE A 492 1.09 -13.81 -2.50
CA PHE A 492 -0.13 -13.83 -3.29
C PHE A 492 -0.63 -12.42 -3.55
N LYS A 493 -0.99 -12.11 -4.80
CA LYS A 493 -1.54 -10.84 -5.24
C LYS A 493 -2.80 -11.02 -6.08
N LEU A 494 -3.73 -10.08 -5.95
CA LEU A 494 -4.94 -10.05 -6.76
C LEU A 494 -5.40 -8.61 -7.00
N PRO A 495 -5.31 -8.08 -8.23
CA PRO A 495 -5.92 -6.81 -8.57
C PRO A 495 -7.45 -6.92 -8.49
N PHE A 496 -8.09 -5.85 -8.03
CA PHE A 496 -9.52 -5.82 -7.82
C PHE A 496 -10.10 -4.41 -8.01
N SER A 497 -11.41 -4.38 -8.19
CA SER A 497 -12.23 -3.19 -8.10
C SER A 497 -13.60 -3.59 -7.56
N LEU A 498 -14.24 -2.65 -6.89
CA LEU A 498 -15.60 -2.79 -6.44
C LEU A 498 -16.38 -1.49 -6.60
N THR A 499 -17.67 -1.62 -6.84
CA THR A 499 -18.63 -0.53 -6.93
C THR A 499 -19.92 -0.92 -6.22
N GLY A 500 -20.70 0.07 -5.78
CA GLY A 500 -21.98 -0.17 -5.10
C GLY A 500 -21.86 -0.70 -3.68
N ALA A 501 -20.70 -0.59 -3.04
CA ALA A 501 -20.59 -0.92 -1.62
C ALA A 501 -21.33 0.11 -0.78
N VAL A 502 -22.15 -0.37 0.15
CA VAL A 502 -22.83 0.40 1.20
C VAL A 502 -22.82 -0.34 2.55
N GLY A 503 -22.45 -1.63 2.55
CA GLY A 503 -22.36 -2.47 3.74
C GLY A 503 -21.18 -3.43 3.75
N LEU A 504 -20.18 -3.21 2.89
CA LEU A 504 -18.95 -4.00 2.90
C LEU A 504 -18.10 -3.61 4.11
N ILE A 505 -17.82 -4.56 5.00
CA ILE A 505 -17.05 -4.34 6.23
C ILE A 505 -15.65 -4.95 6.17
N GLY A 506 -15.34 -5.74 5.15
CA GLY A 506 -14.00 -6.27 4.93
C GLY A 506 -13.86 -6.90 3.56
N LEU A 507 -12.63 -6.91 3.04
CA LEU A 507 -12.26 -7.65 1.84
C LEU A 507 -10.97 -8.41 2.15
N GLU A 508 -11.14 -9.68 2.52
CA GLU A 508 -10.04 -10.51 2.95
C GLU A 508 -9.29 -11.13 1.77
N LEU A 509 -7.97 -11.19 1.88
CA LEU A 509 -7.08 -11.98 1.02
C LEU A 509 -6.24 -12.89 1.91
N THR A 510 -6.31 -14.19 1.66
CA THR A 510 -5.68 -15.18 2.56
C THR A 510 -4.96 -16.27 1.79
N ILE A 511 -3.82 -16.69 2.32
CA ILE A 511 -3.21 -18.00 2.10
C ILE A 511 -3.35 -18.78 3.41
N MET A 512 -3.96 -19.96 3.37
CA MET A 512 -4.09 -20.83 4.54
C MET A 512 -3.64 -22.24 4.23
N GLY A 513 -2.62 -22.69 4.95
CA GLY A 513 -2.10 -24.06 4.89
C GLY A 513 -2.43 -24.85 6.16
N THR A 514 -2.67 -26.15 6.00
CA THR A 514 -2.73 -27.10 7.12
C THR A 514 -1.38 -27.78 7.30
N LEU A 515 -0.88 -27.79 8.53
CA LEU A 515 0.36 -28.44 8.95
C LEU A 515 0.05 -29.57 9.96
N PRO A 516 1.01 -30.47 10.23
CA PRO A 516 0.85 -31.49 11.26
C PRO A 516 0.55 -30.89 12.65
N ASN A 517 0.00 -31.72 13.55
CA ASN A 517 -0.26 -31.35 14.95
C ASN A 517 -1.16 -30.11 15.13
N SER A 518 -2.19 -29.98 14.28
CA SER A 518 -3.17 -28.88 14.34
C SER A 518 -2.57 -27.48 14.16
N GLN A 519 -1.36 -27.38 13.60
CA GLN A 519 -0.78 -26.10 13.22
C GLN A 519 -1.39 -25.61 11.90
N SER A 520 -1.40 -24.29 11.74
CA SER A 520 -1.87 -23.66 10.50
C SER A 520 -0.89 -22.59 10.07
N TRP A 521 -0.59 -22.58 8.78
CA TRP A 521 0.14 -21.50 8.15
C TRP A 521 -0.87 -20.46 7.66
N GLN A 522 -0.99 -19.34 8.37
CA GLN A 522 -1.98 -18.30 8.08
C GLN A 522 -1.29 -17.02 7.64
N ILE A 523 -1.58 -16.58 6.43
CA ILE A 523 -1.07 -15.32 5.89
C ILE A 523 -2.26 -14.49 5.44
N TYR A 524 -2.38 -13.29 6.00
CA TYR A 524 -3.45 -12.36 5.68
C TYR A 524 -2.87 -11.13 4.99
N GLY A 525 -3.33 -10.85 3.78
CA GLY A 525 -3.06 -9.59 3.08
C GLY A 525 -3.96 -8.44 3.55
N ASN A 526 -5.20 -8.79 3.83
CA ASN A 526 -6.15 -7.94 4.52
C ASN A 526 -7.06 -8.88 5.31
N ALA A 527 -7.19 -8.70 6.62
CA ALA A 527 -8.08 -9.50 7.47
C ALA A 527 -9.28 -8.68 7.91
N LEU A 528 -10.46 -9.31 7.95
CA LEU A 528 -11.60 -8.73 8.65
C LEU A 528 -11.24 -8.53 10.11
N ASP A 529 -11.56 -7.35 10.62
CA ASP A 529 -11.36 -7.00 12.01
C ASP A 529 -12.70 -7.03 12.76
N SER A 530 -12.69 -7.39 14.04
CA SER A 530 -13.90 -7.46 14.87
C SER A 530 -14.64 -6.13 14.99
N SER A 531 -13.96 -5.01 14.74
CA SER A 531 -14.54 -3.67 14.86
C SER A 531 -14.63 -2.94 13.51
N ALA A 532 -14.64 -3.67 12.40
CA ALA A 532 -14.66 -3.08 11.07
C ALA A 532 -15.99 -2.34 10.80
N LYS A 533 -15.88 -1.11 10.30
CA LYS A 533 -17.00 -0.27 9.88
C LYS A 533 -17.24 -0.43 8.38
N ALA A 534 -18.49 -0.30 7.96
CA ALA A 534 -18.85 -0.42 6.55
C ALA A 534 -18.23 0.70 5.72
N ILE A 535 -17.73 0.34 4.54
CA ILE A 535 -17.38 1.30 3.50
C ILE A 535 -18.59 1.59 2.62
N THR A 536 -18.66 2.83 2.14
CA THR A 536 -19.59 3.24 1.09
C THR A 536 -18.81 3.70 -0.13
N GLY A 537 -19.29 3.38 -1.33
CA GLY A 537 -18.75 3.83 -2.60
C GLY A 537 -17.89 2.78 -3.32
N SER A 538 -16.90 3.27 -4.07
CA SER A 538 -16.03 2.43 -4.91
C SER A 538 -14.63 2.30 -4.30
N LEU A 539 -13.98 1.18 -4.58
CA LEU A 539 -12.60 0.92 -4.18
C LEU A 539 -11.91 0.10 -5.27
N ALA A 540 -10.63 0.38 -5.53
CA ALA A 540 -9.81 -0.40 -6.46
C ALA A 540 -8.36 -0.37 -6.00
N GLY A 541 -7.60 -1.38 -6.40
CA GLY A 541 -6.19 -1.55 -6.06
C GLY A 541 -5.74 -2.98 -6.27
N THR A 542 -4.67 -3.37 -5.57
CA THR A 542 -4.18 -4.76 -5.56
C THR A 542 -4.17 -5.29 -4.14
N LEU A 543 -4.95 -6.34 -3.86
CA LEU A 543 -4.82 -7.07 -2.61
C LEU A 543 -3.52 -7.85 -2.66
N MET A 544 -2.74 -7.84 -1.57
CA MET A 544 -1.47 -8.55 -1.51
C MET A 544 -1.25 -9.12 -0.11
N THR A 545 -0.75 -10.35 -0.03
CA THR A 545 -0.22 -10.87 1.22
C THR A 545 1.17 -10.31 1.49
N PRO A 546 1.62 -10.26 2.75
CA PRO A 546 3.05 -10.20 3.05
C PRO A 546 3.79 -11.36 2.39
N GLU A 547 5.10 -11.18 2.18
CA GLU A 547 5.97 -12.30 1.85
C GLU A 547 6.06 -13.25 3.04
N ALA A 548 5.92 -14.55 2.80
CA ALA A 548 6.00 -15.55 3.84
C ALA A 548 6.79 -16.77 3.38
N ILE A 549 7.58 -17.34 4.29
CA ILE A 549 8.37 -18.54 4.03
C ILE A 549 7.44 -19.75 3.95
N VAL A 550 7.57 -20.54 2.89
CA VAL A 550 6.83 -21.80 2.72
C VAL A 550 7.31 -22.82 3.76
N PRO A 551 6.44 -23.29 4.67
CA PRO A 551 6.81 -24.29 5.66
C PRO A 551 6.88 -25.69 5.06
N ALA A 552 7.67 -26.56 5.69
CA ALA A 552 7.68 -27.99 5.34
C ALA A 552 6.38 -28.68 5.83
N GLY A 553 5.98 -29.74 5.13
CA GLY A 553 4.92 -30.64 5.61
C GLY A 553 3.48 -30.14 5.41
N LEU A 554 3.25 -29.19 4.48
CA LEU A 554 1.90 -28.78 4.10
C LEU A 554 1.10 -29.96 3.54
N THR A 555 -0.05 -30.24 4.14
CA THR A 555 -0.98 -31.30 3.67
C THR A 555 -2.14 -30.74 2.86
N ASN A 556 -2.48 -29.47 3.08
CA ASN A 556 -3.44 -28.72 2.29
C ASN A 556 -3.00 -27.27 2.18
N LEU A 557 -3.37 -26.61 1.08
CA LEU A 557 -3.15 -25.18 0.88
C LEU A 557 -4.30 -24.59 0.07
N ASP A 558 -4.93 -23.57 0.65
CA ASP A 558 -6.02 -22.84 0.03
C ASP A 558 -5.67 -21.35 -0.05
N ILE A 559 -6.09 -20.69 -1.12
CA ILE A 559 -6.12 -19.23 -1.23
C ILE A 559 -7.53 -18.76 -1.48
N TRP A 560 -7.88 -17.57 -1.00
CA TRP A 560 -9.15 -16.97 -1.33
C TRP A 560 -9.16 -15.46 -1.23
N VAL A 561 -10.15 -14.88 -1.89
CA VAL A 561 -10.72 -13.59 -1.52
C VAL A 561 -12.10 -13.77 -0.93
N ARG A 562 -12.38 -13.04 0.15
CA ARG A 562 -13.66 -13.08 0.84
C ARG A 562 -14.16 -11.67 1.17
N PRO A 563 -15.19 -11.17 0.47
CA PRO A 563 -15.91 -9.99 0.93
C PRO A 563 -16.78 -10.33 2.14
N TYR A 564 -16.87 -9.39 3.08
CA TYR A 564 -17.72 -9.45 4.27
C TYR A 564 -18.72 -8.31 4.28
N PHE A 565 -19.98 -8.62 4.58
CA PHE A 565 -21.09 -7.68 4.56
C PHE A 565 -21.84 -7.66 5.88
N ASN A 566 -22.39 -6.49 6.21
CA ASN A 566 -23.47 -6.35 7.17
C ASN A 566 -24.81 -6.09 6.45
N SER A 567 -25.88 -5.96 7.22
CA SER A 567 -27.24 -5.79 6.71
C SER A 567 -27.50 -4.50 5.93
N THR A 568 -26.56 -3.55 5.89
CA THR A 568 -26.74 -2.32 5.10
C THR A 568 -26.50 -2.55 3.61
N GLN A 569 -25.87 -3.67 3.20
CA GLN A 569 -25.70 -4.04 1.79
C GLN A 569 -26.99 -4.63 1.19
N THR A 570 -28.00 -3.78 0.97
CA THR A 570 -29.33 -4.19 0.49
C THR A 570 -29.43 -4.32 -1.05
N ALA A 571 -28.44 -3.79 -1.78
CA ALA A 571 -28.33 -3.88 -3.23
C ALA A 571 -27.04 -4.62 -3.63
N ASP A 572 -26.93 -5.01 -4.90
CA ASP A 572 -25.75 -5.68 -5.41
C ASP A 572 -24.52 -4.76 -5.38
N MET A 573 -23.52 -5.17 -4.61
CA MET A 573 -22.15 -4.70 -4.80
C MET A 573 -21.52 -5.53 -5.92
N THR A 574 -20.88 -4.87 -6.88
CA THR A 574 -20.07 -5.57 -7.89
C THR A 574 -18.63 -5.67 -7.39
N LEU A 575 -18.11 -6.89 -7.26
CA LEU A 575 -16.69 -7.16 -7.06
C LEU A 575 -16.12 -7.74 -8.36
N LEU A 576 -15.11 -7.07 -8.92
CA LEU A 576 -14.32 -7.58 -10.03
C LEU A 576 -12.95 -8.02 -9.50
N LEU A 577 -12.49 -9.19 -9.93
CA LEU A 577 -11.19 -9.76 -9.60
C LEU A 577 -10.45 -10.07 -10.91
N TRP A 578 -9.24 -9.55 -11.02
CA TRP A 578 -8.35 -9.75 -12.17
C TRP A 578 -7.55 -11.04 -11.97
N GLN A 579 -6.63 -11.32 -12.88
CA GLN A 579 -5.81 -12.53 -12.82
C GLN A 579 -4.96 -12.56 -11.51
N PRO A 580 -5.08 -13.62 -10.70
CA PRO A 580 -4.27 -13.82 -9.49
C PRO A 580 -2.81 -14.13 -9.79
N ASP A 581 -1.92 -13.73 -8.90
CA ASP A 581 -0.48 -14.00 -8.99
C ASP A 581 0.04 -14.59 -7.68
N LEU A 582 0.45 -15.87 -7.69
CA LEU A 582 1.22 -16.49 -6.61
C LEU A 582 2.65 -16.68 -7.09
N ARG A 583 3.57 -15.89 -6.54
CA ARG A 583 4.95 -15.85 -7.02
C ARG A 583 5.95 -16.19 -5.92
N ILE A 584 7.11 -16.69 -6.33
CA ILE A 584 8.30 -16.71 -5.49
C ILE A 584 8.79 -15.27 -5.31
N ALA A 585 8.86 -14.83 -4.06
CA ALA A 585 9.38 -13.52 -3.72
C ALA A 585 10.91 -13.58 -3.59
N SER A 586 11.57 -12.53 -4.11
CA SER A 586 13.02 -12.39 -4.19
C SER A 586 13.70 -12.10 -2.86
#